data_AF-A0A925JWM7-F1
#
_entry.id   AF-A0A925JWM7-F1
#
_cell.length_a   1.000
_cell.length_b   1.000
_cell.length_c   1.000
_cell.angle_alpha   90.00
_cell.angle_beta   90.00
_cell.angle_gamma   90.00
#
_symmetry.space_group_name_H-M   'P 1'
#
loop_
_entity.id
_entity.type
_entity.pdbx_description
1 polymer ?
#
loop_
_entity_poly.entity_id
_entity_poly.type
_entity_poly.pdbx_seq_one_letter_code
_entity_poly.pdbx_strand_id
1 'polypeptide(L)' 'MSFPSELMRDIGGLDPQFHIASEDRDLSERWRMAGHRMVFEPRAIVQHSHQLTLGSFCRMQTGETGCSLPGVSPVACRP' A
#
# COMPACT_ATOMS: atom_id res chain seq x y z
N MET A 1 -2.48 2.80 8.83
CA MET A 1 -3.91 3.10 8.61
C MET A 1 -4.74 2.31 9.62
N SER A 2 -5.97 2.73 9.92
CA SER A 2 -6.88 2.01 10.82
C SER A 2 -8.27 1.97 10.19
N PHE A 3 -8.92 0.81 10.27
CA PHE A 3 -10.21 0.54 9.63
C PHE A 3 -11.17 -0.16 10.60
N PRO A 4 -12.47 0.12 10.54
CA PRO A 4 -13.48 -0.71 11.20
C PRO A 4 -13.41 -2.15 10.66
N SER A 5 -13.32 -3.13 11.55
CA SER A 5 -13.06 -4.53 11.16
C SER A 5 -14.15 -5.13 10.28
N GLU A 6 -15.41 -4.73 10.47
CA GLU A 6 -16.55 -5.21 9.66
C GLU A 6 -16.44 -4.69 8.22
N LEU A 7 -16.31 -3.37 8.05
CA LEU A 7 -16.16 -2.76 6.73
C LEU A 7 -14.91 -3.26 5.99
N MET A 8 -13.82 -3.53 6.72
CA MET A 8 -12.62 -4.11 6.13
C MET A 8 -12.87 -5.51 5.55
N ARG A 9 -13.76 -6.30 6.17
CA ARG A 9 -14.16 -7.61 5.65
C ARG A 9 -15.11 -7.46 4.47
N ASP A 10 -16.03 -6.50 4.52
CA ASP A 10 -17.02 -6.27 3.46
C ASP A 10 -16.37 -5.84 2.13
N ILE A 11 -15.28 -5.08 2.17
CA ILE A 11 -14.52 -4.69 0.97
C ILE A 11 -13.54 -5.78 0.48
N GLY A 12 -13.50 -6.94 1.12
CA GLY A 12 -12.67 -8.09 0.72
C GLY A 12 -11.25 -8.09 1.31
N GLY A 13 -10.91 -7.17 2.22
CA GLY A 13 -9.59 -7.13 2.87
C GLY A 13 -8.44 -6.73 1.94
N LEU A 14 -7.25 -7.23 2.26
CA LEU A 14 -6.04 -7.03 1.46
C LEU A 14 -5.98 -8.07 0.34
N ASP A 15 -5.68 -7.63 -0.87
CA ASP A 15 -5.60 -8.53 -2.02
C ASP A 15 -4.25 -9.28 -2.00
N PRO A 16 -4.26 -10.62 -1.90
CA PRO A 16 -3.05 -11.44 -1.84
C PRO A 16 -2.22 -11.42 -3.14
N GLN A 17 -2.73 -10.87 -4.25
CA GLN A 17 -1.97 -10.68 -5.49
C GLN A 17 -0.81 -9.67 -5.33
N PHE A 18 -0.90 -8.77 -4.35
CA PHE A 18 0.17 -7.83 -4.03
C PHE A 18 1.21 -8.51 -3.14
N HIS A 19 2.26 -9.07 -3.76
CA HIS A 19 3.36 -9.69 -3.02
C HIS A 19 4.41 -8.69 -2.53
N ILE A 20 4.51 -7.53 -3.18
CA ILE A 20 5.51 -6.50 -2.87
C ILE A 20 4.86 -5.13 -3.05
N ALA A 21 4.55 -4.48 -1.92
CA ALA A 21 3.99 -3.12 -1.85
C ALA A 21 2.65 -2.94 -2.61
N SER A 22 2.16 -1.70 -2.65
CA SER A 22 0.94 -1.25 -3.37
C SER A 22 -0.41 -1.81 -2.89
N GLU A 23 -0.42 -2.84 -2.05
CA GLU A 23 -1.59 -3.37 -1.35
C GLU A 23 -2.40 -2.26 -0.64
N ASP A 24 -1.72 -1.37 0.07
CA ASP A 24 -2.32 -0.23 0.77
C ASP A 24 -3.02 0.76 -0.17
N ARG A 25 -2.46 0.97 -1.36
CA ARG A 25 -2.98 1.85 -2.41
C ARG A 25 -4.23 1.27 -3.04
N ASP A 26 -4.19 -0.01 -3.42
CA ASP A 26 -5.36 -0.73 -3.91
C ASP A 26 -6.50 -0.72 -2.89
N LEU A 27 -6.19 -1.03 -1.63
CA LEU A 27 -7.17 -0.96 -0.55
C LEU A 27 -7.78 0.44 -0.42
N SER A 28 -6.96 1.49 -0.46
CA SER A 28 -7.42 2.88 -0.34
C SER A 28 -8.32 3.29 -1.51
N GLU A 29 -8.00 2.81 -2.72
CA GLU A 29 -8.83 3.01 -3.91
C GLU A 29 -10.18 2.31 -3.77
N ARG A 30 -10.19 1.01 -3.40
CA ARG A 30 -11.43 0.25 -3.14
C ARG A 30 -12.27 0.87 -2.02
N TRP A 31 -11.63 1.31 -0.93
CA TRP A 31 -12.30 2.00 0.18
C TRP A 31 -13.03 3.26 -0.31
N ARG A 32 -12.37 4.07 -1.13
CA ARG A 32 -12.96 5.29 -1.71
C ARG A 32 -14.07 4.96 -2.71
N MET A 33 -13.90 3.94 -3.54
CA MET A 33 -14.90 3.50 -4.52
C MET A 33 -16.16 2.93 -3.85
N ALA A 34 -16.02 2.30 -2.68
CA ALA A 34 -17.14 1.86 -1.85
C ALA A 34 -17.89 3.02 -1.14
N GLY A 35 -17.48 4.27 -1.37
CA GLY A 35 -18.10 5.46 -0.79
C GLY A 35 -17.71 5.72 0.67
N HIS A 36 -16.73 5.00 1.21
CA HIS A 36 -16.24 5.23 2.56
C HIS A 36 -15.29 6.44 2.61
N ARG A 37 -15.31 7.13 3.75
CA ARG A 37 -14.46 8.30 3.98
C ARG A 37 -13.07 7.87 4.45
N MET A 38 -12.05 8.58 3.96
CA MET A 38 -10.70 8.58 4.54
C MET A 38 -10.45 9.93 5.19
N VAL A 39 -9.88 9.93 6.40
CA VAL A 39 -9.60 11.14 7.18
C VAL A 39 -8.13 11.14 7.58
N PHE A 40 -7.50 12.28 7.42
CA PHE A 40 -6.16 12.54 7.95
C PHE A 40 -6.27 13.13 9.35
N GLU A 41 -5.65 12.49 10.34
CA GLU A 41 -5.60 12.94 11.74
C GLU A 41 -4.15 13.27 12.12
N PRO A 42 -3.76 14.56 12.16
CA PRO A 42 -2.37 14.95 12.43
C PRO A 42 -1.86 14.58 13.83
N ARG A 43 -2.76 14.25 14.77
CA ARG A 43 -2.41 13.83 16.13
C ARG A 43 -2.16 12.32 16.24
N ALA A 44 -2.52 11.54 15.23
CA ALA A 44 -2.29 10.10 15.20
C ALA A 44 -0.82 9.80 14.79
N ILE A 45 0.09 9.92 15.75
CA ILE A 45 1.53 9.75 15.53
C ILE A 45 1.94 8.30 15.79
N VAL A 46 2.60 7.67 14.80
CA VAL A 46 3.19 6.33 14.91
C VAL A 46 4.70 6.43 14.64
N GLN A 47 5.51 5.90 15.54
CA GLN A 47 6.97 5.84 15.36
C GLN A 47 7.35 4.66 14.46
N HIS A 48 8.17 4.94 13.45
CA HIS A 48 8.63 3.95 12.48
C HIS A 48 10.16 3.97 12.43
N SER A 49 10.80 2.81 12.58
CA SER A 49 12.26 2.69 12.58
C SER A 49 12.70 1.61 11.61
N HIS A 50 13.64 1.93 10.73
CA HIS A 50 14.27 0.96 9.82
C HIS A 50 15.78 1.16 9.86
N GLN A 51 16.54 0.06 9.85
CA GLN A 51 17.98 0.13 9.65
C GLN A 51 18.25 0.27 8.15
N LEU A 52 18.25 1.51 7.65
CA LEU A 52 18.48 1.79 6.24
C LEU A 52 19.87 2.36 6.02
N THR A 53 20.55 1.82 5.02
CA THR A 53 21.65 2.50 4.32
C THR A 53 21.06 3.36 3.19
N LEU A 54 21.84 4.31 2.66
CA LEU A 54 21.42 5.08 1.49
C LEU A 54 21.04 4.16 0.31
N GLY A 55 21.82 3.11 0.07
CA GLY A 55 21.54 2.15 -1.01
C GLY A 55 20.25 1.34 -0.81
N SER A 56 19.94 0.91 0.43
CA SER A 56 18.68 0.20 0.70
C SER A 56 17.47 1.13 0.67
N PHE A 57 17.64 2.39 1.08
CA PHE A 57 16.60 3.41 0.96
C PHE A 57 16.29 3.71 -0.52
N CYS A 58 17.32 3.91 -1.35
CA CYS A 58 17.15 4.13 -2.79
C CYS A 58 16.39 2.98 -3.44
N ARG A 59 16.78 1.71 -3.18
CA ARG A 59 16.07 0.54 -3.72
C ARG A 59 14.59 0.47 -3.35
N MET A 60 14.25 0.83 -2.11
CA MET A 60 12.87 0.88 -1.64
C MET A 60 12.05 1.95 -2.40
N GLN A 61 12.63 3.13 -2.59
CA GLN A 61 11.96 4.26 -3.26
C GLN A 61 11.88 4.12 -4.78
N THR A 62 12.91 3.54 -5.42
CA THR A 62 12.96 3.39 -6.88
C THR A 62 12.26 2.13 -7.38
N GLY A 63 11.78 1.27 -6.48
CA GLY A 63 11.08 0.03 -6.88
C GLY A 63 11.99 -1.04 -7.48
N GLU A 64 13.32 -0.92 -7.34
CA GLU A 64 14.29 -1.93 -7.81
C GLU A 64 14.11 -3.29 -7.13
N THR A 65 13.32 -3.36 -6.06
CA THR A 65 12.91 -4.60 -5.41
C THR A 65 11.67 -5.28 -6.03
N GLY A 66 11.00 -4.70 -7.04
CA GLY A 66 9.67 -5.15 -7.48
C GLY A 66 9.39 -5.29 -8.98
N CYS A 67 10.24 -4.80 -9.89
CA CYS A 67 9.92 -4.77 -11.31
C CYS A 67 10.81 -5.71 -12.16
N SER A 68 10.75 -7.02 -11.90
CA SER A 68 11.35 -8.05 -12.78
C SER A 68 10.65 -9.41 -12.64
N LEU A 69 9.31 -9.45 -12.58
CA LEU A 69 8.57 -10.70 -12.72
C LEU A 69 7.84 -10.74 -14.07
N PRO A 70 8.05 -11.77 -14.90
CA PRO A 70 7.36 -11.90 -16.18
C PRO A 70 5.86 -12.17 -15.95
N GLY A 71 5.00 -11.32 -16.50
CA GLY A 71 3.54 -11.55 -16.55
C GLY A 71 2.65 -10.52 -15.84
N VAL A 72 3.19 -9.46 -15.24
CA VAL A 72 2.36 -8.41 -14.59
C VAL A 72 2.07 -7.28 -15.58
N SER A 73 0.78 -6.95 -15.75
CA SER A 73 0.31 -5.88 -16.64
C SER A 73 0.88 -4.51 -16.21
N PRO A 74 1.32 -3.64 -17.14
CA PRO A 74 1.99 -2.36 -16.84
C PRO A 74 1.18 -1.34 -16.04
N VAL A 75 -0.10 -1.60 -15.79
CA VAL A 75 -1.03 -0.65 -15.14
C VAL A 75 -0.73 -0.47 -13.65
N ALA A 76 -0.07 -1.44 -13.01
CA ALA A 76 0.29 -1.37 -11.58
C ALA A 76 1.53 -0.49 -11.29
N CYS A 77 2.31 -0.14 -12.31
CA CYS A 77 3.44 0.79 -12.22
C CYS A 77 3.11 2.08 -12.97
N ARG A 78 2.27 2.94 -12.39
CA ARG A 78 2.25 4.35 -12.78
C ARG A 78 2.37 5.24 -11.53
N PRO A 79 3.13 6.34 -11.63
CA PRO A 79 3.30 7.30 -10.54
C PRO A 79 1.97 7.95 -10.14
#